data_AF-A0A928EZE4-F1
#
_entry.id   AF-A0A928EZE4-F1
#
_cell.length_a   1.000
_cell.length_b   1.000
_cell.length_c   1.000
_cell.angle_alpha   90.00
_cell.angle_beta   90.00
_cell.angle_gamma   90.00
#
_symmetry.space_group_name_H-M   'P 1'
#
loop_
_entity.id
_entity.type
_entity.pdbx_description
1 polymer ?
#
loop_
_entity_poly.entity_id
_entity_poly.type
_entity_poly.pdbx_seq_one_letter_code
_entity_poly.pdbx_strand_id
1 'polypeptide(L)'
;MEYKAFLDIVDCAAEDIESARHYMDVRGVEEHLIVAEFLQSYKAGKVSYREVATALRYDKRIRRILYKYIGYLEERIRAYISNRYSDKTNSLSLTDMIRKKLKKKSLYESLSEISFGQLILQSKKLPVEEKEDLYSIASVDDKNLDAIIELRNEVAHNRFLLHRKFRPCKNTGYEEHSLRANIINLYNHLPEEIRDSFARELNSSSDFRENKWQYQTEWSLIEQIIIKIY
;
A
#
# COMPACT_ATOMS: atom_id res chain seq x y z
N MET A 1 -17.44 17.31 14.88
CA MET A 1 -18.65 16.88 14.16
C MET A 1 -19.36 15.84 15.01
N GLU A 2 -20.66 15.98 15.24
CA GLU A 2 -21.41 15.07 16.11
C GLU A 2 -21.93 13.85 15.34
N TYR A 3 -21.96 12.68 16.00
CA TYR A 3 -22.45 11.39 15.47
C TYR A 3 -23.80 11.51 14.74
N LYS A 4 -24.70 12.37 15.23
CA LYS A 4 -26.02 12.60 14.64
C LYS A 4 -25.92 13.15 13.22
N ALA A 5 -25.00 14.08 12.97
CA ALA A 5 -24.81 14.67 11.64
C ALA A 5 -24.32 13.64 10.61
N PHE A 6 -23.52 12.65 11.03
CA PHE A 6 -23.11 11.56 10.13
C PHE A 6 -24.30 10.68 9.73
N LEU A 7 -25.16 10.31 10.70
CA LEU A 7 -26.35 9.49 10.42
C LEU A 7 -27.38 10.19 9.52
N ASP A 8 -27.39 11.52 9.48
CA ASP A 8 -28.26 12.25 8.56
C ASP A 8 -27.77 12.13 7.10
N ILE A 9 -26.45 11.93 6.88
CA ILE A 9 -25.79 11.87 5.57
C ILE A 9 -25.74 10.45 4.99
N VAL A 10 -25.70 9.42 5.84
CA VAL A 10 -25.71 8.01 5.40
C VAL A 10 -27.03 7.31 5.70
N ASP A 11 -27.37 6.29 4.94
CA ASP A 11 -28.47 5.39 5.28
C ASP A 11 -27.97 4.30 6.24
N CYS A 12 -28.39 4.38 7.50
CA CYS A 12 -28.01 3.43 8.53
C CYS A 12 -29.23 2.61 8.96
N ALA A 13 -29.22 1.31 8.70
CA ALA A 13 -30.24 0.40 9.22
C ALA A 13 -30.17 0.36 10.76
N ALA A 14 -31.31 0.11 11.41
CA ALA A 14 -31.41 0.19 12.87
C ALA A 14 -30.45 -0.79 13.57
N GLU A 15 -30.30 -2.00 13.00
CA GLU A 15 -29.40 -3.04 13.47
C GLU A 15 -27.91 -2.67 13.35
N ASP A 16 -27.55 -1.70 12.49
CA ASP A 16 -26.17 -1.29 12.27
C ASP A 16 -25.77 -0.06 13.11
N ILE A 17 -26.71 0.59 13.82
CA ILE A 17 -26.48 1.81 14.60
C ILE A 17 -25.40 1.62 15.67
N GLU A 18 -25.43 0.49 16.39
CA GLU A 18 -24.46 0.18 17.43
C GLU A 18 -23.06 -0.05 16.83
N SER A 19 -22.99 -0.81 15.72
CA SER A 19 -21.76 -1.01 14.95
C SER A 19 -21.19 0.31 14.42
N ALA A 20 -22.05 1.24 14.00
CA ALA A 20 -21.68 2.58 13.59
C ALA A 20 -21.06 3.38 14.73
N ARG A 21 -21.69 3.41 15.91
CA ARG A 21 -21.14 4.08 17.10
C ARG A 21 -19.76 3.54 17.44
N HIS A 22 -19.67 2.21 17.57
CA HIS A 22 -18.43 1.56 17.98
C HIS A 22 -17.25 1.93 17.07
N TYR A 23 -17.40 1.83 15.74
CA TYR A 23 -16.28 2.11 14.85
C TYR A 23 -15.99 3.61 14.70
N MET A 24 -17.00 4.48 14.77
CA MET A 24 -16.77 5.93 14.82
C MET A 24 -16.02 6.36 16.08
N ASP A 25 -16.23 5.72 17.22
CA ASP A 25 -15.47 6.00 18.44
C ASP A 25 -13.99 5.57 18.30
N VAL A 26 -13.73 4.48 17.57
CA VAL A 26 -12.36 3.94 17.41
C VAL A 26 -11.57 4.65 16.29
N ARG A 27 -12.22 5.04 15.20
CA ARG A 27 -11.56 5.62 14.01
C ARG A 27 -11.83 7.11 13.81
N GLY A 28 -12.81 7.66 14.52
CA GLY A 28 -13.30 9.02 14.34
C GLY A 28 -14.44 9.12 13.33
N VAL A 29 -15.39 10.02 13.64
CA VAL A 29 -16.51 10.37 12.77
C VAL A 29 -16.02 10.96 11.44
N GLU A 30 -14.96 11.77 11.48
CA GLU A 30 -14.41 12.44 10.29
C GLU A 30 -13.90 11.44 9.24
N GLU A 31 -13.20 10.36 9.64
CA GLU A 31 -12.75 9.33 8.70
C GLU A 31 -13.95 8.64 8.03
N HIS A 32 -15.02 8.38 8.78
CA HIS A 32 -16.24 7.79 8.22
C HIS A 32 -16.93 8.73 7.24
N LEU A 33 -16.96 10.04 7.51
CA LEU A 33 -17.52 11.01 6.59
C LEU A 33 -16.72 11.07 5.28
N ILE A 34 -15.40 11.16 5.35
CA ILE A 34 -14.52 11.17 4.16
C ILE A 34 -14.78 9.93 3.30
N VAL A 35 -14.93 8.76 3.93
CA VAL A 35 -15.25 7.52 3.21
C VAL A 35 -16.64 7.61 2.59
N ALA A 36 -17.65 8.09 3.32
CA ALA A 36 -19.01 8.24 2.79
C ALA A 36 -19.04 9.19 1.58
N GLU A 37 -18.40 10.35 1.66
CA GLU A 37 -18.29 11.31 0.55
C GLU A 37 -17.56 10.72 -0.66
N PHE A 38 -16.45 10.01 -0.42
CA PHE A 38 -15.74 9.28 -1.46
C PHE A 38 -16.65 8.28 -2.18
N LEU A 39 -17.41 7.47 -1.43
CA LEU A 39 -18.35 6.51 -2.01
C LEU A 39 -19.53 7.19 -2.72
N GLN A 40 -20.01 8.33 -2.21
CA GLN A 40 -21.10 9.10 -2.81
C GLN A 40 -20.76 9.56 -4.22
N SER A 41 -19.48 9.83 -4.52
CA SER A 41 -19.03 10.19 -5.88
C SER A 41 -19.26 9.10 -6.94
N TYR A 42 -19.51 7.85 -6.52
CA TYR A 42 -19.74 6.70 -7.41
C TYR A 42 -21.20 6.29 -7.54
N LYS A 43 -22.14 6.93 -6.82
CA LYS A 43 -23.56 6.56 -6.86
C LYS A 43 -24.49 7.77 -6.75
N ALA A 44 -25.65 7.67 -7.41
CA ALA A 44 -26.68 8.70 -7.37
C ALA A 44 -27.54 8.65 -6.10
N GLY A 45 -27.73 7.46 -5.52
CA GLY A 45 -28.46 7.26 -4.27
C GLY A 45 -27.59 7.51 -3.04
N LYS A 46 -28.22 7.58 -1.87
CA LYS A 46 -27.52 7.79 -0.59
C LYS A 46 -26.64 6.58 -0.25
N VAL A 47 -25.44 6.85 0.26
CA VAL A 47 -24.50 5.83 0.73
C VAL A 47 -25.02 5.22 2.04
N SER A 48 -25.00 3.89 2.14
CA SER A 48 -25.34 3.19 3.37
C SER A 48 -24.13 3.04 4.29
N TYR A 49 -24.38 2.93 5.60
CA TYR A 49 -23.30 2.65 6.56
C TYR A 49 -22.61 1.30 6.29
N ARG A 50 -23.35 0.30 5.78
CA ARG A 50 -22.77 -1.00 5.35
C ARG A 50 -21.72 -0.81 4.27
N GLU A 51 -21.96 0.07 3.29
CA GLU A 51 -20.98 0.40 2.24
C GLU A 51 -19.74 1.09 2.81
N VAL A 52 -19.91 2.06 3.72
CA VAL A 52 -18.80 2.73 4.42
C VAL A 52 -17.95 1.72 5.20
N ALA A 53 -18.59 0.91 6.04
CA ALA A 53 -17.93 -0.10 6.85
C ALA A 53 -17.23 -1.16 5.97
N THR A 54 -17.81 -1.52 4.83
CA THR A 54 -17.22 -2.47 3.89
C THR A 54 -16.02 -1.87 3.16
N ALA A 55 -16.08 -0.61 2.72
CA ALA A 55 -14.95 0.09 2.11
C ALA A 55 -13.75 0.20 3.09
N LEU A 56 -14.00 0.52 4.36
CA LEU A 56 -12.97 0.53 5.41
C LEU A 56 -12.33 -0.85 5.64
N ARG A 57 -13.12 -1.93 5.60
CA ARG A 57 -12.62 -3.30 5.71
C ARG A 57 -11.81 -3.70 4.47
N TYR A 58 -12.30 -3.34 3.29
CA TYR A 58 -11.64 -3.59 2.01
C TYR A 58 -10.28 -2.88 1.95
N ASP A 59 -10.22 -1.59 2.30
CA ASP A 59 -8.97 -0.83 2.41
C ASP A 59 -7.96 -1.50 3.35
N LYS A 60 -8.42 -1.97 4.51
CA LYS A 60 -7.56 -2.70 5.47
C LYS A 60 -7.01 -4.00 4.89
N ARG A 61 -7.80 -4.71 4.07
CA ARG A 61 -7.34 -5.94 3.38
C ARG A 61 -6.28 -5.61 2.34
N ILE A 62 -6.50 -4.59 1.50
CA ILE A 62 -5.49 -4.11 0.54
C ILE A 62 -4.22 -3.74 1.28
N ARG A 63 -4.31 -2.90 2.32
CA ARG A 63 -3.15 -2.45 3.10
C ARG A 63 -2.32 -3.61 3.65
N ARG A 64 -2.96 -4.66 4.18
CA ARG A 64 -2.25 -5.85 4.70
C ARG A 64 -1.46 -6.57 3.60
N ILE A 65 -2.06 -6.68 2.42
CA ILE A 65 -1.39 -7.26 1.25
C ILE A 65 -0.22 -6.38 0.85
N LEU A 66 -0.42 -5.07 0.66
CA LEU A 66 0.67 -4.15 0.33
C LEU A 66 1.80 -4.18 1.34
N TYR A 67 1.48 -4.18 2.64
CA TYR A 67 2.49 -4.29 3.71
C TYR A 67 3.34 -5.54 3.58
N LYS A 68 2.73 -6.71 3.33
CA LYS A 68 3.44 -7.99 3.13
C LYS A 68 4.42 -7.91 1.96
N TYR A 69 3.97 -7.44 0.81
CA TYR A 69 4.78 -7.49 -0.42
C TYR A 69 5.80 -6.36 -0.51
N ILE A 70 5.53 -5.20 0.10
CA ILE A 70 6.54 -4.16 0.30
C ILE A 70 7.62 -4.64 1.28
N GLY A 71 7.23 -5.34 2.36
CA GLY A 71 8.19 -5.96 3.28
C GLY A 71 9.09 -6.98 2.57
N TYR A 72 8.51 -7.82 1.72
CA TYR A 72 9.28 -8.74 0.86
C TYR A 72 10.27 -7.99 -0.03
N LEU A 73 9.84 -6.91 -0.70
CA LEU A 73 10.72 -6.10 -1.54
C LEU A 73 11.87 -5.48 -0.72
N GLU A 74 11.58 -4.96 0.47
CA GLU A 74 12.57 -4.41 1.41
C GLU A 74 13.62 -5.46 1.83
N GLU A 75 13.19 -6.68 2.12
CA GLU A 75 14.08 -7.82 2.42
C GLU A 75 14.93 -8.22 1.21
N ARG A 76 14.33 -8.32 0.03
CA ARG A 76 15.04 -8.66 -1.21
C ARG A 76 16.13 -7.65 -1.53
N ILE A 77 15.85 -6.34 -1.45
CA ILE A 77 16.86 -5.31 -1.72
C ILE A 77 18.05 -5.44 -0.75
N ARG A 78 17.78 -5.65 0.55
CA ARG A 78 18.85 -5.87 1.53
C ARG A 78 19.68 -7.12 1.21
N ALA A 79 19.02 -8.23 0.90
CA ALA A 79 19.67 -9.50 0.59
C ALA A 79 20.51 -9.40 -0.69
N TYR A 80 19.95 -8.82 -1.75
CA TYR A 80 20.64 -8.64 -3.04
C TYR A 80 21.95 -7.87 -2.88
N ILE A 81 21.89 -6.71 -2.23
CA ILE A 81 23.06 -5.86 -2.03
C ILE A 81 24.07 -6.55 -1.11
N SER A 82 23.61 -7.16 -0.01
CA SER A 82 24.50 -7.82 0.95
C SER A 82 25.22 -9.02 0.34
N ASN A 83 24.49 -9.93 -0.32
CA ASN A 83 25.06 -11.14 -0.91
C ASN A 83 26.10 -10.82 -1.99
N ARG A 84 25.88 -9.74 -2.74
CA ARG A 84 26.77 -9.36 -3.84
C ARG A 84 27.97 -8.55 -3.38
N TYR A 85 27.85 -7.71 -2.34
CA TYR A 85 28.86 -6.70 -2.01
C TYR A 85 29.49 -6.80 -0.63
N SER A 86 29.11 -7.77 0.22
CA SER A 86 29.64 -7.85 1.61
C SER A 86 31.17 -7.86 1.68
N ASP A 87 31.84 -8.60 0.80
CA ASP A 87 33.32 -8.71 0.80
C ASP A 87 34.00 -7.70 -0.12
N LYS A 88 33.23 -6.91 -0.88
CA LYS A 88 33.73 -5.95 -1.87
C LYS A 88 33.00 -4.61 -1.81
N THR A 89 32.72 -4.15 -0.60
CA THR A 89 31.99 -2.89 -0.35
C THR A 89 32.62 -1.67 -1.03
N ASN A 90 33.94 -1.66 -1.23
CA ASN A 90 34.65 -0.59 -1.96
C ASN A 90 34.24 -0.47 -3.44
N SER A 91 33.69 -1.53 -4.03
CA SER A 91 33.17 -1.52 -5.42
C SER A 91 31.73 -1.02 -5.53
N LEU A 92 31.03 -0.86 -4.39
CA LEU A 92 29.64 -0.40 -4.34
C LEU A 92 29.60 1.13 -4.15
N SER A 93 28.86 1.82 -5.01
CA SER A 93 28.57 3.24 -4.82
C SER A 93 27.59 3.43 -3.65
N LEU A 94 28.10 3.78 -2.48
CA LEU A 94 27.31 3.94 -1.26
C LEU A 94 26.67 5.33 -1.15
N THR A 95 25.48 5.40 -0.56
CA THR A 95 24.93 6.63 0.03
C THR A 95 25.70 7.02 1.29
N ASP A 96 25.70 8.31 1.64
CA ASP A 96 26.42 8.79 2.84
C ASP A 96 25.92 8.15 4.13
N MET A 97 24.62 7.85 4.19
CA MET A 97 23.99 7.20 5.34
C MET A 97 24.56 5.79 5.57
N ILE A 98 24.64 4.98 4.51
CA ILE A 98 25.21 3.63 4.61
C ILE A 98 26.71 3.69 4.86
N ARG A 99 27.43 4.58 4.16
CA ARG A 99 28.87 4.80 4.38
C ARG A 99 29.18 5.12 5.84
N LYS A 100 28.35 5.93 6.50
CA LYS A 100 28.49 6.26 7.92
C LYS A 100 28.27 5.05 8.83
N LYS A 101 27.26 4.21 8.56
CA LYS A 101 26.94 3.01 9.36
C LYS A 101 27.98 1.89 9.18
N LEU A 102 28.47 1.69 7.96
CA LEU A 102 29.44 0.65 7.62
C LEU A 102 30.76 0.78 8.38
N LYS A 103 31.13 1.97 8.86
CA LYS A 103 32.32 2.18 9.70
C LYS A 103 32.33 1.35 10.99
N LYS A 104 31.19 0.83 11.42
CA LYS A 104 31.03 0.14 12.71
C LYS A 104 30.37 -1.25 12.60
N LYS A 105 29.92 -1.64 11.41
CA LYS A 105 28.97 -2.74 11.20
C LYS A 105 29.22 -3.41 9.85
N SER A 106 28.74 -4.64 9.70
CA SER A 106 28.67 -5.28 8.39
C SER A 106 27.75 -4.51 7.43
N LEU A 107 27.84 -4.81 6.13
CA LEU A 107 26.97 -4.22 5.12
C LEU A 107 25.50 -4.56 5.40
N TYR A 108 25.20 -5.81 5.75
CA TYR A 108 23.84 -6.26 6.06
C TYR A 108 23.23 -5.52 7.27
N GLU A 109 23.99 -5.39 8.37
CA GLU A 109 23.55 -4.64 9.54
C GLU A 109 23.35 -3.16 9.21
N SER A 110 24.24 -2.57 8.40
CA SER A 110 24.12 -1.18 7.96
C SER A 110 22.86 -0.94 7.13
N LEU A 111 22.51 -1.87 6.26
CA LEU A 111 21.30 -1.84 5.43
C LEU A 111 20.02 -2.13 6.22
N SER A 112 20.10 -2.86 7.33
CA SER A 112 18.94 -3.19 8.16
C SER A 112 18.51 -2.07 9.10
N GLU A 113 19.35 -1.05 9.29
CA GLU A 113 19.06 0.08 10.19
C GLU A 113 18.77 1.40 9.47
N ILE A 114 18.47 1.33 8.19
CA ILE A 114 18.03 2.47 7.40
C ILE A 114 16.54 2.32 7.07
N SER A 115 15.89 3.44 6.77
CA SER A 115 14.51 3.43 6.31
C SER A 115 14.39 2.81 4.92
N PHE A 116 13.20 2.32 4.58
CA PHE A 116 12.88 1.85 3.23
C PHE A 116 13.24 2.86 2.13
N GLY A 117 12.96 4.15 2.35
CA GLY A 117 13.31 5.20 1.40
C GLY A 117 14.83 5.32 1.19
N GLN A 118 15.62 5.21 2.25
CA GLN A 118 17.08 5.20 2.15
C GLN A 118 17.62 3.93 1.48
N LEU A 119 16.95 2.80 1.67
CA LEU A 119 17.30 1.55 1.01
C LEU A 119 17.03 1.63 -0.50
N ILE A 120 15.90 2.21 -0.91
CA ILE A 120 15.60 2.50 -2.33
C ILE A 120 16.62 3.49 -2.90
N LEU A 121 16.99 4.54 -2.17
CA LEU A 121 18.04 5.46 -2.62
C LEU A 121 19.39 4.75 -2.82
N GLN A 122 19.67 3.71 -2.03
CA GLN A 122 20.86 2.89 -2.25
C GLN A 122 20.72 1.99 -3.48
N SER A 123 19.57 1.34 -3.69
CA SER A 123 19.38 0.48 -4.87
C SER A 123 19.42 1.26 -6.19
N LYS A 124 18.99 2.53 -6.18
CA LYS A 124 19.12 3.45 -7.33
C LYS A 124 20.56 3.65 -7.81
N LYS A 125 21.54 3.50 -6.91
CA LYS A 125 22.98 3.60 -7.21
C LYS A 125 23.59 2.33 -7.79
N LEU A 126 22.83 1.24 -7.89
CA LEU A 126 23.30 0.01 -8.52
C LEU A 126 23.47 0.21 -10.04
N PRO A 127 24.38 -0.56 -10.67
CA PRO A 127 24.46 -0.65 -12.13
C PRO A 127 23.10 -0.99 -12.75
N VAL A 128 22.89 -0.62 -14.01
CA VAL A 128 21.61 -0.80 -14.70
C VAL A 128 21.21 -2.28 -14.71
N GLU A 129 22.13 -3.16 -15.08
CA GLU A 129 21.92 -4.60 -15.18
C GLU A 129 21.52 -5.22 -13.82
N GLU A 130 22.07 -4.69 -12.73
CA GLU A 130 21.73 -5.14 -11.38
C GLU A 130 20.38 -4.63 -10.90
N LYS A 131 19.97 -3.44 -11.33
CA LYS A 131 18.62 -2.94 -11.06
C LYS A 131 17.58 -3.78 -11.81
N GLU A 132 17.86 -4.12 -13.07
CA GLU A 132 16.98 -4.96 -13.88
C GLU A 132 16.80 -6.35 -13.26
N ASP A 133 17.88 -6.96 -12.78
CA ASP A 133 17.88 -8.24 -12.06
C ASP A 133 17.15 -8.16 -10.70
N LEU A 134 17.40 -7.10 -9.93
CA LEU A 134 16.77 -6.88 -8.63
C LEU A 134 15.24 -6.72 -8.72
N TYR A 135 14.77 -5.91 -9.68
CA TYR A 135 13.36 -5.53 -9.84
C TYR A 135 12.61 -6.31 -10.93
N SER A 136 13.29 -7.21 -11.63
CA SER A 136 12.74 -8.03 -12.72
C SER A 136 12.03 -7.20 -13.80
N ILE A 137 12.66 -6.09 -14.21
CA ILE A 137 12.14 -5.17 -15.26
C ILE A 137 13.30 -4.60 -16.08
N ALA A 138 13.16 -4.60 -17.41
CA ALA A 138 14.22 -4.23 -18.37
C ALA A 138 14.62 -2.74 -18.41
N SER A 139 13.99 -1.88 -17.60
CA SER A 139 14.38 -0.48 -17.45
C SER A 139 13.69 0.12 -16.22
N VAL A 140 14.43 0.20 -15.12
CA VAL A 140 13.91 0.75 -13.86
C VAL A 140 13.90 2.28 -13.91
N ASP A 141 12.71 2.88 -13.81
CA ASP A 141 12.54 4.34 -13.67
C ASP A 141 12.62 4.74 -12.19
N ASP A 142 13.54 5.65 -11.86
CA ASP A 142 13.71 6.16 -10.50
C ASP A 142 12.45 6.87 -9.96
N LYS A 143 11.60 7.45 -10.83
CA LYS A 143 10.30 8.01 -10.43
C LYS A 143 9.34 6.92 -9.93
N ASN A 144 9.37 5.75 -10.55
CA ASN A 144 8.56 4.61 -10.12
C ASN A 144 9.00 4.11 -8.75
N LEU A 145 10.31 4.03 -8.51
CA LEU A 145 10.85 3.69 -7.20
C LEU A 145 10.46 4.73 -6.13
N ASP A 146 10.49 6.01 -6.48
CA ASP A 146 10.03 7.09 -5.59
C ASP A 146 8.54 6.98 -5.24
N ALA A 147 7.71 6.55 -6.19
CA ALA A 147 6.29 6.31 -5.96
C ALA A 147 6.05 5.11 -5.04
N ILE A 148 6.86 4.06 -5.13
CA ILE A 148 6.83 2.92 -4.19
C ILE A 148 7.18 3.36 -2.76
N ILE A 149 8.14 4.28 -2.58
CA ILE A 149 8.44 4.85 -1.25
C ILE A 149 7.21 5.52 -0.65
N GLU A 150 6.51 6.32 -1.44
CA GLU A 150 5.31 7.02 -0.96
C GLU A 150 4.17 6.05 -0.66
N LEU A 151 3.90 5.08 -1.54
CA LEU A 151 2.94 4.01 -1.30
C LEU A 151 3.22 3.29 0.02
N ARG A 152 4.48 2.96 0.29
CA ARG A 152 4.91 2.32 1.55
C ARG A 152 4.64 3.20 2.77
N ASN A 153 4.91 4.50 2.69
CA ASN A 153 4.65 5.42 3.79
C ASN A 153 3.14 5.52 4.07
N GLU A 154 2.32 5.63 3.04
CA GLU A 154 0.86 5.68 3.17
C GLU A 154 0.26 4.39 3.75
N VAL A 155 0.79 3.24 3.33
CA VAL A 155 0.44 1.93 3.92
C VAL A 155 0.75 1.93 5.42
N ALA A 156 1.91 2.45 5.84
CA ALA A 156 2.34 2.49 7.25
C ALA A 156 1.55 3.51 8.10
N HIS A 157 1.03 4.59 7.53
CA HIS A 157 0.31 5.64 8.26
C HIS A 157 -1.15 5.28 8.63
N ASN A 158 -1.64 4.08 8.27
CA ASN A 158 -2.99 3.59 8.61
C ASN A 158 -4.17 4.49 8.17
N ARG A 159 -3.97 5.40 7.22
CA ARG A 159 -5.01 6.29 6.66
C ARG A 159 -5.72 5.66 5.47
N PHE A 160 -7.03 5.82 5.32
CA PHE A 160 -7.80 5.32 4.17
C PHE A 160 -7.09 5.58 2.82
N LEU A 161 -6.70 4.55 2.07
CA LEU A 161 -5.87 4.66 0.86
C LEU A 161 -6.69 4.95 -0.40
N LEU A 162 -7.91 4.42 -0.49
CA LEU A 162 -8.73 4.47 -1.72
C LEU A 162 -9.05 5.90 -2.20
N HIS A 163 -9.14 6.86 -1.28
CA HIS A 163 -9.39 8.27 -1.59
C HIS A 163 -8.12 9.12 -1.82
N ARG A 164 -6.92 8.53 -1.69
CA ARG A 164 -5.65 9.28 -1.76
C ARG A 164 -5.13 9.42 -3.17
N LYS A 165 -4.47 10.55 -3.40
CA LYS A 165 -3.57 10.76 -4.54
C LYS A 165 -2.16 10.42 -4.11
N PHE A 166 -1.48 9.67 -4.95
CA PHE A 166 -0.11 9.22 -4.75
C PHE A 166 0.83 9.95 -5.72
N ARG A 167 2.13 9.70 -5.59
CA ARG A 167 3.15 10.19 -6.50
C ARG A 167 2.90 9.56 -7.87
N PRO A 168 3.05 10.32 -8.96
CA PRO A 168 2.88 9.79 -10.29
C PRO A 168 3.91 8.70 -10.57
N CYS A 169 3.43 7.61 -11.17
CA CYS A 169 4.24 6.50 -11.68
C CYS A 169 3.88 6.21 -13.14
N LYS A 170 4.79 5.56 -13.86
CA LYS A 170 4.64 5.19 -15.28
C LYS A 170 4.57 3.68 -15.41
N ASN A 171 3.37 3.16 -15.67
CA ASN A 171 3.14 1.74 -15.90
C ASN A 171 2.96 1.40 -17.39
N THR A 172 2.30 2.28 -18.15
CA THR A 172 1.84 2.04 -19.53
C THR A 172 2.22 3.19 -20.47
N GLY A 173 3.26 3.96 -20.13
CA GLY A 173 3.71 5.13 -20.89
C GLY A 173 3.07 6.46 -20.46
N TYR A 174 2.00 6.43 -19.66
CA TYR A 174 1.37 7.62 -19.07
C TYR A 174 1.68 7.73 -17.57
N GLU A 175 1.77 8.96 -17.06
CA GLU A 175 1.92 9.22 -15.63
C GLU A 175 0.55 9.17 -14.92
N GLU A 176 0.43 8.28 -13.93
CA GLU A 176 -0.78 8.10 -13.14
C GLU A 176 -0.50 8.16 -11.64
N HIS A 177 -1.43 8.74 -10.88
CA HIS A 177 -1.30 8.99 -9.43
C HIS A 177 -2.36 8.26 -8.59
N SER A 178 -3.10 7.31 -9.18
CA SER A 178 -4.11 6.53 -8.48
C SER A 178 -3.48 5.45 -7.60
N LEU A 179 -4.24 4.97 -6.59
CA LEU A 179 -3.84 3.78 -5.82
C LEU A 179 -3.64 2.57 -6.74
N ARG A 180 -4.56 2.37 -7.71
CA ARG A 180 -4.47 1.28 -8.70
C ARG A 180 -3.15 1.35 -9.48
N ALA A 181 -2.78 2.52 -9.99
CA ALA A 181 -1.53 2.71 -10.72
C ALA A 181 -0.31 2.42 -9.82
N ASN A 182 -0.31 2.90 -8.58
CA ASN A 182 0.80 2.64 -7.66
C ASN A 182 0.90 1.16 -7.24
N ILE A 183 -0.22 0.45 -7.17
CA ILE A 183 -0.26 -0.99 -6.94
C ILE A 183 0.30 -1.76 -8.15
N ILE A 184 -0.07 -1.37 -9.37
CA ILE A 184 0.50 -1.96 -10.60
C ILE A 184 2.00 -1.67 -10.70
N ASN A 185 2.40 -0.47 -10.32
CA ASN A 185 3.81 -0.09 -10.26
C ASN A 185 4.58 -1.00 -9.28
N LEU A 186 4.05 -1.23 -8.08
CA LEU A 186 4.63 -2.19 -7.14
C LEU A 186 4.69 -3.60 -7.76
N TYR A 187 3.58 -4.10 -8.33
CA TYR A 187 3.52 -5.41 -8.97
C TYR A 187 4.63 -5.59 -10.02
N ASN A 188 4.85 -4.59 -10.88
CA ASN A 188 5.89 -4.61 -11.91
C ASN A 188 7.32 -4.60 -11.33
N HIS A 189 7.53 -4.13 -10.10
CA HIS A 189 8.83 -4.12 -9.42
C HIS A 189 9.01 -5.30 -8.44
N LEU A 190 7.98 -6.13 -8.26
CA LEU A 190 8.13 -7.40 -7.57
C LEU A 190 8.78 -8.41 -8.52
N PRO A 191 9.55 -9.37 -7.98
CA PRO A 191 10.05 -10.49 -8.75
C PRO A 191 8.94 -11.33 -9.36
N GLU A 192 9.19 -11.89 -10.55
CA GLU A 192 8.21 -12.65 -11.32
C GLU A 192 7.60 -13.80 -10.50
N GLU A 193 8.41 -14.48 -9.69
CA GLU A 193 8.00 -15.64 -8.89
C GLU A 193 6.92 -15.35 -7.84
N ILE A 194 6.75 -14.09 -7.42
CA ILE A 194 5.74 -13.69 -6.43
C ILE A 194 4.62 -12.81 -6.99
N ARG A 195 4.72 -12.37 -8.25
CA ARG A 195 3.72 -11.52 -8.91
C ARG A 195 2.33 -12.17 -8.92
N ASP A 196 2.25 -13.44 -9.26
CA ASP A 196 0.97 -14.17 -9.31
C ASP A 196 0.32 -14.28 -7.93
N SER A 197 1.12 -14.49 -6.88
CA SER A 197 0.62 -14.53 -5.51
C SER A 197 0.10 -13.15 -5.08
N PHE A 198 0.81 -12.08 -5.45
CA PHE A 198 0.38 -10.70 -5.18
C PHE A 198 -0.96 -10.40 -5.85
N ALA A 199 -1.06 -10.66 -7.16
CA ALA A 199 -2.27 -10.41 -7.93
C ALA A 199 -3.46 -11.21 -7.39
N ARG A 200 -3.26 -12.49 -7.06
CA ARG A 200 -4.31 -13.36 -6.50
C ARG A 200 -4.81 -12.89 -5.14
N GLU A 201 -3.90 -12.54 -4.23
CA GLU A 201 -4.28 -12.03 -2.91
C GLU A 201 -5.02 -10.69 -3.03
N LEU A 202 -4.54 -9.78 -3.87
CA LEU A 202 -5.21 -8.51 -4.10
C LEU A 202 -6.59 -8.71 -4.73
N ASN A 203 -6.70 -9.57 -5.74
CA ASN A 203 -7.97 -9.84 -6.41
C ASN A 203 -8.98 -10.47 -5.44
N SER A 204 -8.56 -11.35 -4.53
CA SER A 204 -9.43 -11.97 -3.52
C SER A 204 -9.71 -11.09 -2.28
N SER A 205 -9.22 -9.85 -2.27
CA SER A 205 -9.45 -8.93 -1.15
C SER A 205 -10.88 -8.36 -1.13
N SER A 206 -11.54 -8.34 -2.29
CA SER A 206 -12.94 -7.93 -2.46
C SER A 206 -13.95 -9.00 -2.02
N ASP A 207 -13.50 -10.24 -1.87
CA ASP A 207 -14.38 -11.38 -1.69
C ASP A 207 -15.04 -11.35 -0.31
N PHE A 208 -16.31 -11.70 -0.24
CA PHE A 208 -16.97 -11.89 1.04
C PHE A 208 -16.23 -12.96 1.87
N ARG A 209 -16.03 -12.67 3.15
CA ARG A 209 -15.51 -13.64 4.12
C ARG A 209 -16.39 -13.55 5.35
N GLU A 210 -17.00 -14.67 5.73
CA GLU A 210 -17.78 -14.75 6.96
C GLU A 210 -16.89 -14.36 8.14
N ASN A 211 -17.35 -13.40 8.95
CA ASN A 211 -16.57 -12.90 10.07
C ASN A 211 -17.50 -12.66 11.27
N LYS A 212 -17.33 -13.44 12.34
CA LYS A 212 -18.25 -13.50 13.49
C LYS A 212 -17.90 -12.51 14.61
N TRP A 213 -17.54 -11.28 14.26
CA TRP A 213 -17.23 -10.24 15.26
C TRP A 213 -18.49 -9.48 15.63
N GLN A 214 -18.60 -9.08 16.91
CA GLN A 214 -19.81 -8.50 17.50
C GLN A 214 -20.39 -7.31 16.71
N TYR A 215 -19.54 -6.39 16.22
CA TYR A 215 -19.97 -5.17 15.52
C TYR A 215 -19.88 -5.28 13.99
N GLN A 216 -19.92 -6.51 13.46
CA GLN A 216 -19.67 -6.73 12.04
C GLN A 216 -20.93 -6.49 11.21
N THR A 217 -20.88 -5.47 10.35
CA THR A 217 -21.92 -5.25 9.34
C THR A 217 -21.82 -6.24 8.18
N GLU A 218 -22.95 -6.47 7.50
CA GLU A 218 -23.01 -7.24 6.25
C GLU A 218 -22.04 -6.66 5.21
N TRP A 219 -21.54 -7.51 4.31
CA TRP A 219 -20.62 -7.10 3.26
C TRP A 219 -21.38 -6.49 2.08
N SER A 220 -21.22 -5.19 1.90
CA SER A 220 -21.82 -4.42 0.81
C SER A 220 -20.73 -3.57 0.16
N LEU A 221 -19.91 -4.18 -0.69
CA LEU A 221 -18.80 -3.49 -1.37
C LEU A 221 -19.27 -2.93 -2.70
N ILE A 222 -19.08 -1.64 -2.92
CA ILE A 222 -19.38 -0.98 -4.20
C ILE A 222 -18.35 -1.44 -5.24
N GLU A 223 -18.82 -1.89 -6.41
CA GLU A 223 -17.96 -2.49 -7.46
C GLU A 223 -16.95 -1.51 -8.05
N GLN A 224 -17.32 -0.23 -8.13
CA GLN A 224 -16.52 0.85 -8.74
C GLN A 224 -15.19 1.10 -8.02
N ILE A 225 -15.09 0.73 -6.74
CA ILE A 225 -13.86 0.93 -5.95
C ILE A 225 -12.97 -0.33 -5.92
N ILE A 226 -13.38 -1.42 -6.56
CA ILE A 226 -12.64 -2.68 -6.57
C ILE A 226 -11.41 -2.56 -7.48
N ILE A 227 -10.24 -2.79 -6.90
CA ILE A 227 -8.97 -2.88 -7.61
C ILE A 227 -8.70 -4.33 -7.99
N LYS A 228 -8.44 -4.57 -9.28
CA LYS A 228 -8.04 -5.86 -9.85
C LYS A 228 -6.76 -5.71 -10.66
N ILE A 229 -5.86 -6.68 -10.54
CA ILE A 229 -4.69 -6.86 -11.41
C ILE A 229 -4.98 -8.02 -12.35
N TYR A 230 -4.68 -7.82 -13.64
CA TYR A 230 -4.85 -8.81 -14.71
C TYR A 230 -3.49 -9.13 -15.31
#